data_AF-A0A7Y4ZVJ9-F1
#
_entry.id   AF-A0A7Y4ZVJ9-F1
#
_cell.length_a   1.000
_cell.length_b   1.000
_cell.length_c   1.000
_cell.angle_alpha   90.00
_cell.angle_beta   90.00
_cell.angle_gamma   90.00
#
_symmetry.space_group_name_H-M   'P 1'
#
loop_
_entity.id
_entity.type
_entity.pdbx_description
1 polymer ?
#
loop_
_entity_poly.entity_id
_entity_poly.type
_entity_poly.pdbx_seq_one_letter_code
_entity_poly.pdbx_strand_id
1 'polypeptide(L)'
;MRIAVVPLFLLASLVACFHDWDVGGEPDDGGADDASNGCGSSVSAGGACSCTGVCTTACGAGASVTCEKGSTCAPTCKGAACTFTCRAGASCSFVCEGAACTFACEAGSTCKLHCGGAACTRTCATGAVCTDV
;
A
#
# COMPACT_ATOMS: atom_id res chain seq x y z
N MET A 1 17.40 -58.88 42.12
CA MET A 1 18.80 -58.44 41.88
C MET A 1 19.12 -58.82 40.45
N ARG A 2 19.37 -57.92 39.49
CA ARG A 2 20.11 -56.66 39.51
C ARG A 2 19.38 -55.58 38.71
N ILE A 3 19.49 -54.36 39.23
CA ILE A 3 19.06 -53.09 38.65
C ILE A 3 19.94 -52.80 37.44
N ALA A 4 19.34 -52.56 36.27
CA ALA A 4 20.00 -51.89 35.16
C ALA A 4 19.53 -50.43 35.14
N VAL A 5 20.37 -49.56 35.68
CA VAL A 5 20.26 -48.10 35.55
C VAL A 5 20.61 -47.77 34.10
N VAL A 6 19.61 -47.37 33.30
CA VAL A 6 19.81 -46.76 31.99
C VAL A 6 19.24 -45.34 32.07
N PRO A 7 20.04 -44.31 31.69
CA PRO A 7 19.90 -42.96 32.20
C PRO A 7 18.70 -42.20 31.62
N LEU A 8 18.03 -41.48 32.52
CA LEU A 8 16.81 -40.66 32.37
C LEU A 8 17.01 -39.37 31.54
N PHE A 9 17.88 -39.34 30.52
CA PHE A 9 18.23 -38.08 29.84
C PHE A 9 18.03 -38.05 28.33
N LEU A 10 17.31 -39.02 27.75
CA LEU A 10 17.09 -39.10 26.30
C LEU A 10 15.61 -39.18 25.87
N LEU A 11 14.67 -38.83 26.76
CA LEU A 11 13.22 -38.89 26.54
C LEU A 11 12.52 -37.52 26.62
N ALA A 12 13.22 -36.44 26.30
CA ALA A 12 12.69 -35.07 26.36
C ALA A 12 12.56 -34.37 24.99
N SER A 13 12.40 -35.13 23.89
CA SER A 13 12.30 -34.54 22.53
C SER A 13 11.12 -35.03 21.69
N LEU A 14 10.14 -35.71 22.30
CA LEU A 14 8.99 -36.29 21.58
C LEU A 14 7.62 -35.75 22.01
N VAL A 15 7.58 -34.62 22.73
CA VAL A 15 6.33 -33.95 23.11
C VAL A 15 6.33 -32.50 22.61
N ALA A 16 6.11 -32.33 21.31
CA ALA A 16 5.75 -31.02 20.73
C ALA A 16 4.83 -31.14 19.49
N CYS A 17 4.07 -32.23 19.35
CA CYS A 17 3.09 -32.39 18.27
C CYS A 17 1.64 -32.39 18.76
N PHE A 18 1.35 -31.77 19.89
CA PHE A 18 -0.03 -31.54 20.31
C PHE A 18 -0.24 -30.06 20.60
N HIS A 19 -1.33 -29.55 20.04
CA HIS A 19 -1.91 -28.20 20.07
C HIS A 19 -1.42 -27.22 18.99
N ASP A 20 -1.75 -27.52 17.73
CA ASP A 20 -2.10 -26.45 16.78
C ASP A 20 -3.61 -26.24 16.86
N TRP A 21 -3.99 -25.47 17.88
CA TRP A 21 -5.20 -24.65 17.84
C TRP A 21 -4.73 -23.39 17.12
N ASP A 22 -5.03 -23.28 15.83
CA ASP A 22 -5.00 -22.01 15.10
C ASP A 22 -6.25 -22.03 14.21
N VAL A 23 -7.38 -21.60 14.76
CA VAL A 23 -7.98 -20.29 14.48
C VAL A 23 -8.09 -20.06 12.97
N GLY A 24 -9.33 -20.11 12.47
CA GLY A 24 -9.62 -19.79 11.09
C GLY A 24 -9.10 -18.40 10.72
N GLY A 25 -8.37 -18.36 9.60
CA GLY A 25 -8.06 -17.19 8.80
C GLY A 25 -8.14 -17.60 7.34
N GLU A 26 -8.81 -16.77 6.56
CA GLU A 26 -9.24 -16.93 5.16
C GLU A 26 -8.14 -17.30 4.14
N PRO A 27 -8.51 -17.76 2.93
CA PRO A 27 -7.56 -18.09 1.86
C PRO A 27 -6.66 -16.92 1.47
N ASP A 28 -5.38 -17.02 1.81
CA ASP A 28 -4.30 -16.16 1.31
C ASP A 28 -3.75 -16.75 0.00
N ASP A 29 -4.55 -16.67 -1.07
CA ASP A 29 -4.09 -16.89 -2.44
C ASP A 29 -3.55 -15.57 -3.02
N GLY A 30 -2.27 -15.27 -2.76
CA GLY A 30 -1.68 -14.04 -3.33
C GLY A 30 -0.27 -13.70 -2.87
N GLY A 31 0.65 -14.68 -2.90
CA GLY A 31 2.08 -14.41 -2.80
C GLY A 31 2.53 -13.42 -3.88
N ALA A 32 2.66 -12.16 -3.49
CA ALA A 32 3.52 -11.16 -4.12
C ALA A 32 4.58 -10.77 -3.09
N ASP A 33 5.48 -11.72 -2.84
CA ASP A 33 6.76 -11.50 -2.20
C ASP A 33 7.54 -10.42 -2.99
N ASP A 34 7.77 -9.30 -2.29
CA ASP A 34 8.71 -8.23 -2.60
C ASP A 34 8.41 -7.25 -3.76
N ALA A 35 7.23 -6.63 -3.71
CA ALA A 35 7.13 -5.21 -4.03
C ALA A 35 6.18 -4.52 -3.05
N SER A 36 6.65 -4.31 -1.82
CA SER A 36 6.01 -3.40 -0.86
C SER A 36 6.03 -1.96 -1.39
N ASN A 37 5.21 -1.65 -2.40
CA ASN A 37 4.84 -0.29 -2.79
C ASN A 37 3.79 0.25 -1.79
N GLY A 38 4.08 0.09 -0.49
CA GLY A 38 3.39 0.58 0.71
C GLY A 38 1.87 0.69 0.72
N CYS A 39 1.12 0.07 -0.19
CA CYS A 39 -0.30 0.36 -0.37
C CYS A 39 -1.09 -0.35 0.71
N GLY A 40 -1.57 0.42 1.68
CA GLY A 40 -2.45 -0.08 2.75
C GLY A 40 -3.84 -0.50 2.27
N SER A 41 -4.05 -0.65 0.96
CA SER A 41 -5.32 -1.08 0.36
C SER A 41 -5.05 -1.67 -1.04
N SER A 42 -5.29 -2.97 -1.19
CA SER A 42 -5.37 -3.71 -2.46
C SER A 42 -4.45 -3.22 -3.60
N VAL A 43 -3.25 -3.80 -3.67
CA VAL A 43 -2.37 -3.71 -4.84
C VAL A 43 -2.85 -4.72 -5.89
N SER A 44 -3.14 -4.24 -7.10
CA SER A 44 -3.35 -5.13 -8.25
C SER A 44 -2.00 -5.50 -8.87
N ALA A 45 -1.89 -6.69 -9.46
CA ALA A 45 -0.65 -7.24 -10.07
C ALA A 45 0.02 -6.36 -11.16
N GLY A 46 -0.57 -5.21 -11.53
CA GLY A 46 -0.01 -4.20 -12.42
C GLY A 46 0.58 -2.96 -11.74
N GLY A 47 0.82 -2.97 -10.42
CA GLY A 47 1.35 -1.80 -9.69
C GLY A 47 0.33 -0.68 -9.45
N ALA A 48 -0.96 -0.99 -9.64
CA ALA A 48 -2.07 -0.09 -9.32
C ALA A 48 -2.46 -0.23 -7.85
N CYS A 49 -2.50 0.92 -7.18
CA CYS A 49 -2.80 1.12 -5.77
C CYS A 49 -4.18 1.80 -5.67
N SER A 50 -5.13 1.16 -5.01
CA SER A 50 -6.49 1.71 -4.82
C SER A 50 -6.76 1.95 -3.34
N CYS A 51 -6.87 3.22 -2.94
CA CYS A 51 -7.07 3.60 -1.55
C CYS A 51 -8.56 3.81 -1.25
N THR A 52 -9.08 3.10 -0.25
CA THR A 52 -10.36 3.41 0.39
C THR A 52 -10.09 3.87 1.84
N GLY A 53 -10.54 5.07 2.20
CA GLY A 53 -10.29 5.63 3.55
C GLY A 53 -9.03 6.50 3.63
N VAL A 54 -8.09 6.20 4.54
CA VAL A 54 -6.85 6.99 4.74
C VAL A 54 -5.65 6.20 4.24
N CYS A 55 -4.91 6.73 3.25
CA CYS A 55 -3.68 6.08 2.77
C CYS A 55 -2.49 7.05 2.69
N THR A 56 -1.34 6.69 3.25
CA THR A 56 -0.12 7.52 3.31
C THR A 56 1.08 6.83 2.66
N THR A 57 0.81 6.08 1.61
CA THR A 57 1.72 5.11 1.02
C THR A 57 2.85 5.74 0.21
N ALA A 58 4.07 5.21 0.33
CA ALA A 58 5.14 5.49 -0.64
C ALA A 58 5.10 4.48 -1.80
N CYS A 59 5.15 4.98 -3.05
CA CYS A 59 5.15 4.17 -4.26
C CYS A 59 6.43 4.39 -5.08
N GLY A 60 6.87 3.33 -5.78
CA GLY A 60 7.96 3.39 -6.76
C GLY A 60 7.58 4.06 -8.09
N ALA A 61 8.49 4.01 -9.07
CA ALA A 61 8.25 4.56 -10.41
C ALA A 61 7.08 3.86 -11.13
N GLY A 62 6.33 4.61 -11.92
CA GLY A 62 5.20 4.10 -12.72
C GLY A 62 3.97 3.70 -11.90
N ALA A 63 3.94 4.01 -10.61
CA ALA A 63 2.81 3.67 -9.77
C ALA A 63 1.55 4.44 -10.18
N SER A 64 0.40 3.76 -10.14
CA SER A 64 -0.90 4.39 -10.31
C SER A 64 -1.64 4.36 -8.99
N VAL A 65 -1.98 5.54 -8.44
CA VAL A 65 -2.67 5.66 -7.15
C VAL A 65 -4.02 6.30 -7.37
N THR A 66 -5.08 5.58 -7.01
CA THR A 66 -6.46 6.07 -7.06
C THR A 66 -7.01 6.23 -5.66
N CYS A 67 -7.51 7.43 -5.38
CA CYS A 67 -8.16 7.81 -4.16
C CYS A 67 -9.66 7.82 -4.38
N GLU A 68 -10.34 6.85 -3.78
CA GLU A 68 -11.76 6.69 -3.96
C GLU A 68 -12.57 7.85 -3.37
N LYS A 69 -13.81 7.97 -3.83
CA LYS A 69 -14.73 9.05 -3.45
C LYS A 69 -14.78 9.23 -1.93
N GLY A 70 -14.62 10.47 -1.45
CA GLY A 70 -14.67 10.79 -0.03
C GLY A 70 -13.51 10.26 0.82
N SER A 71 -12.49 9.67 0.19
CA SER A 71 -11.29 9.19 0.90
C SER A 71 -10.30 10.33 1.13
N THR A 72 -9.39 10.14 2.08
CA THR A 72 -8.26 11.04 2.33
C THR A 72 -6.96 10.34 1.98
N CYS A 73 -6.22 10.88 1.03
CA CYS A 73 -5.00 10.26 0.54
C CYS A 73 -3.82 11.19 0.72
N ALA A 74 -2.67 10.65 1.09
CA ALA A 74 -1.39 11.33 1.07
C ALA A 74 -0.25 10.42 0.55
N PRO A 75 -0.33 9.86 -0.67
CA PRO A 75 0.71 9.02 -1.21
C PRO A 75 1.90 9.84 -1.74
N THR A 76 3.09 9.25 -1.62
CA THR A 76 4.35 9.80 -2.10
C THR A 76 4.94 8.90 -3.17
N CYS A 77 5.09 9.40 -4.39
CA CYS A 77 5.83 8.72 -5.44
C CYS A 77 7.28 9.18 -5.47
N LYS A 78 8.21 8.25 -5.22
CA LYS A 78 9.65 8.51 -5.29
C LYS A 78 10.25 8.35 -6.69
N GLY A 79 9.52 7.69 -7.59
CA GLY A 79 9.96 7.44 -8.97
C GLY A 79 9.36 8.40 -9.99
N ALA A 80 9.65 8.16 -11.27
CA ALA A 80 9.06 8.91 -12.38
C ALA A 80 7.74 8.30 -12.85
N ALA A 81 6.97 9.07 -13.63
CA ALA A 81 5.77 8.62 -14.35
C ALA A 81 4.63 8.08 -13.47
N CYS A 82 4.54 8.55 -12.23
CA CYS A 82 3.40 8.18 -11.38
C CYS A 82 2.12 8.86 -11.82
N THR A 83 1.02 8.12 -11.74
CA THR A 83 -0.32 8.60 -12.06
C THR A 83 -1.14 8.65 -10.79
N PHE A 84 -1.64 9.83 -10.43
CA PHE A 84 -2.47 10.03 -9.27
C PHE A 84 -3.87 10.43 -9.70
N THR A 85 -4.89 9.76 -9.17
CA THR A 85 -6.29 10.05 -9.44
C THR A 85 -7.01 10.33 -8.13
N CYS A 86 -7.54 11.54 -7.97
CA CYS A 86 -8.37 11.94 -6.84
C CYS A 86 -9.83 11.99 -7.29
N ARG A 87 -10.65 11.04 -6.84
CA ARG A 87 -12.06 11.02 -7.20
C ARG A 87 -12.86 12.12 -6.52
N ALA A 88 -14.06 12.37 -7.02
CA ALA A 88 -14.94 13.43 -6.54
C ALA A 88 -15.09 13.43 -5.00
N GLY A 89 -15.02 14.60 -4.38
CA GLY A 89 -15.16 14.75 -2.93
C GLY A 89 -14.03 14.14 -2.07
N ALA A 90 -12.99 13.56 -2.67
CA ALA A 90 -11.82 13.08 -1.94
C ALA A 90 -10.87 14.24 -1.59
N SER A 91 -10.08 14.04 -0.54
CA SER A 91 -9.03 14.96 -0.09
C SER A 91 -7.66 14.33 -0.33
N CYS A 92 -6.95 14.77 -1.36
CA CYS A 92 -5.68 14.18 -1.80
C CYS A 92 -4.51 15.13 -1.58
N SER A 93 -3.42 14.61 -1.02
CA SER A 93 -2.13 15.27 -0.81
C SER A 93 -1.04 14.46 -1.52
N PHE A 94 -0.89 14.66 -2.82
CA PHE A 94 0.03 13.90 -3.64
C PHE A 94 1.41 14.53 -3.66
N VAL A 95 2.43 13.73 -3.38
CA VAL A 95 3.84 14.12 -3.49
C VAL A 95 4.48 13.31 -4.61
N CYS A 96 5.03 13.98 -5.62
CA CYS A 96 5.86 13.36 -6.64
C CYS A 96 7.26 13.94 -6.57
N GLU A 97 8.23 13.13 -6.17
CA GLU A 97 9.65 13.51 -6.13
C GLU A 97 10.35 13.29 -7.47
N GLY A 98 9.80 12.45 -8.35
CA GLY A 98 10.35 12.18 -9.68
C GLY A 98 9.79 13.08 -10.80
N ALA A 99 10.09 12.72 -12.04
CA ALA A 99 9.66 13.44 -13.23
C ALA A 99 8.40 12.83 -13.89
N ALA A 100 7.73 13.58 -14.76
CA ALA A 100 6.62 13.11 -15.59
C ALA A 100 5.40 12.59 -14.83
N CYS A 101 5.16 13.07 -13.61
CA CYS A 101 3.96 12.69 -12.87
C CYS A 101 2.69 13.29 -13.46
N THR A 102 1.61 12.52 -13.44
CA THR A 102 0.29 12.93 -13.90
C THR A 102 -0.67 12.98 -12.72
N PHE A 103 -1.29 14.12 -12.50
CA PHE A 103 -2.28 14.34 -11.44
C PHE A 103 -3.64 14.61 -12.07
N ALA A 104 -4.63 13.79 -11.75
CA ALA A 104 -6.02 13.94 -12.19
C ALA A 104 -6.92 14.14 -10.96
N CYS A 105 -7.56 15.30 -10.88
CA CYS A 105 -8.45 15.68 -9.79
C CYS A 105 -9.87 15.90 -10.32
N GLU A 106 -10.80 15.06 -9.88
CA GLU A 106 -12.19 15.13 -10.29
C GLU A 106 -12.96 16.25 -9.57
N ALA A 107 -14.16 16.57 -10.08
CA ALA A 107 -14.97 17.67 -9.59
C ALA A 107 -15.27 17.55 -8.08
N GLY A 108 -15.14 18.66 -7.34
CA GLY A 108 -15.40 18.71 -5.91
C GLY A 108 -14.33 18.03 -5.04
N SER A 109 -13.22 17.55 -5.61
CA SER A 109 -12.08 17.05 -4.83
C SER A 109 -11.18 18.20 -4.35
N THR A 110 -10.44 17.96 -3.27
CA THR A 110 -9.35 18.86 -2.82
C THR A 110 -8.02 18.19 -3.08
N CYS A 111 -7.22 18.76 -3.98
CA CYS A 111 -5.92 18.25 -4.38
C CYS A 111 -4.81 19.21 -3.96
N LYS A 112 -3.98 18.78 -3.01
CA LYS A 112 -2.67 19.35 -2.70
C LYS A 112 -1.62 18.55 -3.46
N LEU A 113 -0.91 19.21 -4.36
CA LEU A 113 -0.02 18.56 -5.31
C LEU A 113 1.38 19.14 -5.09
N HIS A 114 2.35 18.30 -4.75
CA HIS A 114 3.75 18.65 -4.75
C HIS A 114 4.44 17.95 -5.93
N CYS A 115 5.07 18.72 -6.80
CA CYS A 115 5.90 18.21 -7.89
C CYS A 115 7.34 18.69 -7.71
N GLY A 116 8.21 17.81 -7.24
CA GLY A 116 9.64 18.10 -7.06
C GLY A 116 10.46 17.95 -8.35
N GLY A 117 9.96 17.23 -9.36
CA GLY A 117 10.68 16.96 -10.61
C GLY A 117 10.19 17.78 -11.82
N ALA A 118 10.71 17.42 -13.00
CA ALA A 118 10.35 18.07 -14.27
C ALA A 118 9.10 17.43 -14.91
N ALA A 119 8.37 18.23 -15.70
CA ALA A 119 7.28 17.76 -16.57
C ALA A 119 6.05 17.15 -15.87
N CYS A 120 5.62 17.69 -14.74
CA CYS A 120 4.36 17.27 -14.14
C CYS A 120 3.14 17.79 -14.92
N THR A 121 2.21 16.89 -15.20
CA THR A 121 0.93 17.20 -15.84
C THR A 121 -0.16 17.24 -14.78
N ARG A 122 -0.94 18.33 -14.75
CA ARG A 122 -2.03 18.52 -13.79
C ARG A 122 -3.33 18.75 -14.53
N THR A 123 -4.32 17.93 -14.22
CA THR A 123 -5.68 18.03 -14.75
C THR A 123 -6.64 18.19 -13.59
N CYS A 124 -7.28 19.36 -13.53
CA CYS A 124 -8.23 19.70 -12.49
C CYS A 124 -9.59 19.95 -13.14
N ALA A 125 -10.55 19.08 -12.81
CA ALA A 125 -11.91 19.23 -13.26
C ALA A 125 -12.57 20.47 -12.62
N THR A 126 -13.62 20.98 -13.27
CA THR A 126 -14.39 22.12 -12.76
C THR A 126 -14.91 21.85 -11.36
N GLY A 127 -14.67 22.78 -10.44
CA GLY A 127 -15.07 22.64 -9.03
C GLY A 127 -14.10 21.83 -8.16
N ALA A 128 -13.00 21.32 -8.70
CA ALA A 128 -11.90 20.79 -7.90
C ALA A 128 -11.05 21.95 -7.34
N VAL A 129 -10.55 21.80 -6.11
CA VAL A 129 -9.59 22.74 -5.50
C VAL A 129 -8.20 22.18 -5.68
N CYS A 130 -7.46 22.69 -6.67
CA CYS A 130 -6.09 22.28 -6.93
C CYS A 130 -5.09 23.31 -6.43
N THR A 131 -4.26 22.91 -5.48
CA THR A 131 -3.20 23.72 -4.89
C THR A 131 -1.86 23.05 -5.11
N ASP A 132 -0.87 23.85 -5.49
CA ASP A 132 0.53 23.45 -5.45
C ASP A 132 1.06 23.70 -4.04
N VAL A 133 1.77 22.74 -3.45
CA VAL A 133 2.35 22.86 -2.10
C VAL A 133 3.81 22.48 -2.10
#